data_AF-R7V6G0-F1
#
_entry.id   AF-R7V6G0-F1
#
_cell.length_a   1.000
_cell.length_b   1.000
_cell.length_c   1.000
_cell.angle_alpha   90.00
_cell.angle_beta   90.00
_cell.angle_gamma   90.00
#
_symmetry.space_group_name_H-M   'P 1'
#
loop_
_entity.id
_entity.type
_entity.pdbx_description
1 polymer ?
#
loop_
_entity_poly.entity_id
_entity_poly.type
_entity_poly.pdbx_seq_one_letter_code
_entity_poly.pdbx_strand_id
1 'polypeptide(L)'
;MPLLLSLFRHAYDSVLCIIIGSIQQVHFAYLLILAMPTVFLLGVYGHLFVFSRLRVQPSANKASKRAVRSARMLLITAVLFIVSWAPTMSLYYEFFLNQARFNAGPGRMLFQTSSLLIFGHSIMNPITYTIMSSSFRANARESLFFWCPGFKPGIEPTVVDSKEASNAAVIGQSGK
;
A
#
# COMPACT_ATOMS: atom_id res chain seq x y z
N MET A 1 43.50 -8.23 39.18
CA MET A 1 43.45 -8.25 37.70
C MET A 1 42.30 -9.08 37.11
N PRO A 2 41.98 -10.33 37.55
CA PRO A 2 40.94 -11.15 36.90
C PRO A 2 39.51 -10.61 37.07
N LEU A 3 39.24 -9.95 38.21
CA LEU A 3 37.93 -9.36 38.53
C LEU A 3 37.59 -8.15 37.62
N LEU A 4 38.60 -7.40 37.19
CA LEU A 4 38.42 -6.27 36.27
C LEU A 4 38.09 -6.77 34.85
N LEU A 5 38.77 -7.81 34.39
CA LEU A 5 38.51 -8.44 33.10
C LEU A 5 37.13 -9.09 33.04
N SER A 6 36.65 -9.71 34.13
CA SER A 6 35.30 -10.29 34.18
C SER A 6 34.21 -9.22 34.13
N LEU A 7 34.40 -8.09 34.82
CA LEU A 7 33.47 -6.95 34.76
C LEU A 7 33.42 -6.33 33.35
N PHE A 8 34.58 -6.13 32.72
CA PHE A 8 34.65 -5.63 31.34
C PHE A 8 33.97 -6.58 30.35
N ARG A 9 34.18 -7.89 30.50
CA ARG A 9 33.53 -8.90 29.66
C ARG A 9 32.01 -8.88 29.83
N HIS A 10 31.51 -8.83 31.06
CA HIS A 10 30.06 -8.78 31.30
C HIS A 10 29.40 -7.51 30.76
N ALA A 11 30.08 -6.37 30.91
CA ALA A 11 29.62 -5.11 30.34
C ALA A 11 29.59 -5.17 28.81
N TYR A 12 30.63 -5.72 28.18
CA TYR A 12 30.70 -5.91 26.73
C TYR A 12 29.59 -6.82 26.20
N ASP A 13 29.40 -7.99 26.81
CA ASP A 13 28.38 -8.96 26.39
C ASP A 13 26.96 -8.37 26.52
N SER A 14 26.72 -7.59 27.58
CA SER A 14 25.43 -6.92 27.82
C SER A 14 25.15 -5.84 26.77
N VAL A 15 26.14 -5.01 26.44
CA VAL A 15 26.03 -3.99 25.38
C VAL A 15 25.83 -4.64 24.02
N LEU A 16 26.57 -5.72 23.72
CA LEU A 16 26.44 -6.46 22.47
C LEU A 16 25.03 -7.04 22.30
N CYS A 17 24.46 -7.65 23.35
CA CYS A 17 23.09 -8.17 23.33
C CYS A 17 22.05 -7.09 23.05
N ILE A 18 22.19 -5.90 23.66
CA ILE A 18 21.28 -4.77 23.42
C ILE A 18 21.35 -4.30 21.97
N ILE A 19 22.56 -4.18 21.41
CA ILE A 19 22.77 -3.75 20.02
C ILE A 19 22.18 -4.78 19.05
N ILE A 20 22.51 -6.06 19.22
CA ILE A 20 21.99 -7.14 18.35
C ILE A 20 20.47 -7.20 18.42
N GLY A 21 19.88 -7.12 19.62
CA GLY A 21 18.43 -7.10 19.82
C GLY A 21 17.77 -5.93 19.09
N SER A 22 18.35 -4.73 19.19
CA SER A 22 17.85 -3.52 18.53
C SER A 22 17.92 -3.65 17.01
N ILE A 23 19.04 -4.14 16.48
CA ILE A 23 19.22 -4.39 15.04
C ILE A 23 18.18 -5.39 14.54
N GLN A 24 17.96 -6.49 15.27
CA GLN A 24 17.01 -7.52 14.88
C GLN A 24 15.56 -6.99 14.86
N GLN A 25 15.20 -6.13 15.82
CA GLN A 25 13.88 -5.48 15.84
C GLN A 25 13.68 -4.58 14.61
N VAL A 26 14.69 -3.80 14.21
CA VAL A 26 14.62 -2.93 13.03
C VAL A 26 14.50 -3.76 11.75
N HIS A 27 15.27 -4.84 11.62
CA HIS A 27 15.15 -5.77 10.48
C HIS A 27 13.76 -6.39 10.41
N PHE A 28 13.22 -6.83 11.54
CA PHE A 28 11.88 -7.41 11.61
C PHE A 28 10.81 -6.39 11.19
N ALA A 29 10.91 -5.14 11.67
CA ALA A 29 10.02 -4.07 11.27
C ALA A 29 10.12 -3.77 9.76
N TYR A 30 11.34 -3.72 9.20
CA TYR A 30 11.54 -3.50 7.77
C TYR A 30 10.90 -4.61 6.92
N LEU A 31 11.10 -5.87 7.30
CA LEU A 31 10.54 -7.01 6.58
C LEU A 31 9.01 -7.03 6.65
N LEU A 32 8.46 -6.81 7.83
CA LEU A 32 7.02 -6.92 8.08
C LEU A 32 6.24 -5.73 7.52
N ILE A 33 6.78 -4.51 7.66
CA ILE A 33 6.06 -3.29 7.28
C ILE A 33 6.31 -2.95 5.80
N LEU A 34 7.55 -3.08 5.31
CA LEU A 34 7.87 -2.65 3.95
C LEU A 34 7.95 -3.84 2.98
N ALA A 35 8.80 -4.81 3.25
CA ALA A 35 9.15 -5.84 2.26
C ALA A 35 7.96 -6.78 1.96
N MET A 36 7.31 -7.32 2.98
CA MET A 36 6.22 -8.29 2.82
C MET A 36 5.01 -7.69 2.08
N PRO A 37 4.48 -6.51 2.48
CA PRO A 37 3.39 -5.87 1.73
C PRO A 37 3.80 -5.50 0.31
N THR A 38 5.03 -5.00 0.11
CA THR A 38 5.51 -4.62 -1.23
C THR A 38 5.57 -5.81 -2.17
N VAL A 39 6.19 -6.92 -1.75
CA VAL A 39 6.30 -8.14 -2.56
C VAL A 39 4.91 -8.72 -2.84
N PHE A 40 4.02 -8.73 -1.84
CA PHE A 40 2.66 -9.22 -2.00
C PHE A 40 1.87 -8.36 -3.00
N LEU A 41 1.85 -7.03 -2.83
CA LEU A 41 1.11 -6.11 -3.70
C LEU A 41 1.65 -6.14 -5.13
N LEU A 42 2.98 -6.08 -5.32
CA LEU A 42 3.59 -6.15 -6.65
C LEU A 42 3.36 -7.51 -7.31
N GLY A 43 3.46 -8.60 -6.55
CA GLY A 43 3.21 -9.95 -7.06
C GLY A 43 1.77 -10.12 -7.54
N VAL A 44 0.79 -9.82 -6.68
CA VAL A 44 -0.63 -9.98 -6.99
C VAL A 44 -1.07 -9.03 -8.12
N TYR A 45 -0.74 -7.74 -8.03
CA TYR A 45 -1.17 -6.76 -9.04
C TYR A 45 -0.36 -6.83 -10.33
N GLY A 46 0.92 -7.16 -10.26
CA GLY A 46 1.75 -7.44 -11.43
C GLY A 46 1.22 -8.64 -12.19
N HIS A 47 0.94 -9.75 -11.48
CA HIS A 47 0.32 -10.93 -12.07
C HIS A 47 -1.04 -10.61 -12.69
N LEU A 48 -1.92 -9.90 -11.97
CA LEU A 48 -3.23 -9.50 -12.48
C LEU A 48 -3.12 -8.62 -13.72
N PHE A 49 -2.16 -7.69 -13.75
CA PHE A 49 -1.92 -6.81 -14.89
C PHE A 49 -1.44 -7.59 -16.13
N VAL A 50 -0.44 -8.45 -15.96
CA VAL A 50 0.10 -9.29 -17.05
C VAL A 50 -0.98 -10.24 -17.56
N PHE A 51 -1.66 -10.94 -16.67
CA PHE A 51 -2.74 -11.85 -17.01
C PHE A 51 -3.89 -11.16 -17.75
N SER A 52 -4.27 -9.97 -17.30
CA SER A 52 -5.30 -9.18 -17.95
C SER A 52 -4.86 -8.78 -19.36
N ARG A 53 -3.60 -8.37 -19.54
CA ARG A 53 -3.04 -8.00 -20.86
C ARG A 53 -2.98 -9.19 -21.82
N LEU A 54 -2.58 -10.37 -21.35
CA LEU A 54 -2.49 -11.57 -22.16
C LEU A 54 -3.87 -12.11 -22.58
N ARG A 55 -4.92 -11.87 -21.77
CA ARG A 55 -6.30 -12.32 -22.06
C ARG A 55 -7.20 -11.28 -22.69
N VAL A 56 -6.72 -10.05 -22.96
CA VAL A 56 -7.48 -9.08 -23.75
C VAL A 56 -7.52 -9.58 -25.19
N GLN A 57 -8.50 -10.42 -25.50
CA GLN A 57 -8.96 -10.55 -26.88
C GLN A 57 -9.41 -9.15 -27.36
N PRO A 58 -9.15 -8.77 -28.63
CA PRO A 58 -9.54 -7.47 -29.17
C PRO A 58 -11.06 -7.20 -29.12
N SER A 59 -11.88 -8.22 -28.88
CA SER A 59 -13.34 -8.17 -28.68
C SER A 59 -13.77 -7.89 -27.21
N ALA A 60 -12.84 -7.79 -26.26
CA ALA A 60 -13.14 -7.84 -24.83
C ALA A 60 -14.03 -6.68 -24.32
N ASN A 61 -15.21 -7.08 -23.84
CA ASN A 61 -16.23 -6.38 -23.08
C ASN A 61 -15.73 -5.23 -22.16
N LYS A 62 -16.57 -4.19 -21.98
CA LYS A 62 -16.37 -3.04 -21.05
C LYS A 62 -15.86 -3.47 -19.66
N ALA A 63 -16.26 -4.65 -19.19
CA ALA A 63 -15.82 -5.24 -17.92
C ALA A 63 -14.30 -5.49 -17.83
N SER A 64 -13.64 -5.95 -18.90
CA SER A 64 -12.19 -6.23 -18.91
C SER A 64 -11.37 -4.93 -18.79
N LYS A 65 -11.78 -3.88 -19.53
CA LYS A 65 -11.18 -2.55 -19.43
C LYS A 65 -11.30 -1.96 -18.03
N ARG A 66 -12.42 -2.22 -17.34
CA ARG A 66 -12.63 -1.80 -15.94
C ARG A 66 -11.69 -2.53 -14.98
N ALA A 67 -11.53 -3.85 -15.12
CA ALA A 67 -10.61 -4.63 -14.30
C ALA A 67 -9.15 -4.16 -14.45
N VAL A 68 -8.70 -3.90 -15.68
CA VAL A 68 -7.35 -3.35 -15.94
C VAL A 68 -7.17 -1.97 -15.30
N ARG A 69 -8.20 -1.11 -15.34
CA ARG A 69 -8.15 0.22 -14.70
C ARG A 69 -8.02 0.11 -13.18
N SER A 70 -8.78 -0.79 -12.55
CA SER A 70 -8.66 -1.06 -11.11
C SER A 70 -7.29 -1.63 -10.76
N ALA A 71 -6.77 -2.60 -11.53
CA ALA A 71 -5.44 -3.16 -11.30
C ALA A 71 -4.33 -2.09 -11.44
N ARG A 72 -4.43 -1.21 -12.43
CA ARG A 72 -3.50 -0.08 -12.61
C ARG A 72 -3.52 0.86 -11.41
N MET A 73 -4.70 1.15 -10.89
CA MET A 73 -4.85 2.02 -9.73
C MET A 73 -4.21 1.42 -8.48
N LEU A 74 -4.44 0.12 -8.23
CA LEU A 74 -3.83 -0.61 -7.13
C LEU A 74 -2.31 -0.69 -7.25
N LEU A 75 -1.79 -0.87 -8.47
CA LEU A 75 -0.36 -0.81 -8.75
C LEU A 75 0.23 0.57 -8.41
N ILE A 76 -0.47 1.65 -8.75
CA ILE A 76 -0.04 3.01 -8.41
C ILE A 76 -0.03 3.21 -6.89
N THR A 77 -1.06 2.76 -6.18
CA THR A 77 -1.08 2.79 -4.72
C THR A 77 0.09 2.02 -4.11
N ALA A 78 0.45 0.85 -4.67
CA ALA A 78 1.61 0.08 -4.24
C ALA A 78 2.93 0.85 -4.47
N VAL A 79 3.09 1.52 -5.61
CA VAL A 79 4.28 2.35 -5.87
C VAL A 79 4.33 3.53 -4.89
N LEU A 80 3.22 4.20 -4.63
CA LEU A 80 3.14 5.29 -3.65
C LEU A 80 3.48 4.83 -2.24
N PHE A 81 3.09 3.62 -1.86
CA PHE A 81 3.50 3.01 -0.60
C PHE A 81 5.02 2.89 -0.51
N ILE A 82 5.67 2.32 -1.53
CA ILE A 82 7.14 2.16 -1.56
C ILE A 82 7.83 3.52 -1.48
N VAL A 83 7.42 4.49 -2.31
CA VAL A 83 8.04 5.82 -2.36
C VAL A 83 7.87 6.57 -1.04
N SER A 84 6.74 6.40 -0.35
CA SER A 84 6.50 7.05 0.93
C SER A 84 7.26 6.42 2.10
N TRP A 85 7.39 5.08 2.11
CA TRP A 85 7.93 4.36 3.27
C TRP A 85 9.41 4.00 3.16
N ALA A 86 9.92 3.70 1.96
CA ALA A 86 11.31 3.29 1.74
C ALA A 86 12.36 4.33 2.22
N PRO A 87 12.26 5.64 1.92
CA PRO A 87 13.27 6.60 2.35
C PRO A 87 13.32 6.72 3.89
N THR A 88 12.17 6.77 4.55
CA THR A 88 12.11 6.85 6.02
C THR A 88 12.65 5.59 6.68
N MET A 89 12.29 4.40 6.17
CA MET A 89 12.80 3.13 6.70
C MET A 89 14.32 2.99 6.50
N SER A 90 14.85 3.46 5.36
CA SER A 90 16.29 3.47 5.09
C SER A 90 17.04 4.37 6.07
N LEU A 91 16.49 5.55 6.37
CA LEU A 91 17.07 6.48 7.34
C LEU A 91 16.95 5.98 8.78
N TYR A 92 15.87 5.26 9.10
CA TYR A 92 15.72 4.58 10.38
C TYR A 92 16.82 3.53 10.55
N TYR A 93 17.10 2.75 9.50
CA TYR A 93 18.20 1.78 9.50
C TYR A 93 19.58 2.45 9.71
N GLU A 94 19.85 3.56 9.01
CA GLU A 94 21.10 4.32 9.19
C GLU A 94 21.25 4.87 10.62
N PHE A 95 20.16 5.38 11.22
CA PHE A 95 20.16 5.86 12.60
C PHE A 95 20.58 4.79 13.60
N PHE A 96 20.09 3.56 13.45
CA PHE A 96 20.43 2.45 14.36
C PHE A 96 21.84 1.90 14.13
N LEU A 97 22.36 1.96 12.90
CA LEU A 97 23.73 1.52 12.61
C LEU A 97 24.79 2.52 13.08
N ASN A 98 24.56 3.82 12.90
CA ASN A 98 25.53 4.85 13.27
C ASN A 98 24.85 6.17 13.65
N GLN A 99 24.34 6.21 14.88
CA GLN A 99 23.64 7.36 15.43
C GLN A 99 24.50 8.64 15.43
N ALA A 100 25.81 8.52 15.68
CA ALA A 100 26.73 9.65 15.68
C ALA A 100 26.82 10.31 14.29
N ARG A 101 27.01 9.50 13.24
CA ARG A 101 27.03 9.98 11.86
C ARG A 101 25.69 10.55 11.43
N PHE A 102 24.59 9.90 11.81
CA PHE A 102 23.25 10.36 11.47
C PHE A 102 22.96 11.76 12.05
N ASN A 103 23.34 12.00 13.30
CA ASN A 103 23.11 13.27 13.99
C ASN A 103 24.08 14.38 13.55
N ALA A 104 25.32 14.03 13.19
CA ALA A 104 26.32 14.99 12.71
C ALA A 104 26.11 15.39 11.24
N GLY A 105 25.46 14.53 10.45
CA GLY A 105 25.18 14.76 9.03
C GLY A 105 23.78 15.32 8.74
N PRO A 106 23.36 15.31 7.46
CA PRO A 106 22.01 15.74 7.06
C PRO A 106 20.92 14.73 7.45
N GLY A 107 21.26 13.60 8.10
CA GLY A 107 20.35 12.50 8.40
C GLY A 107 19.09 12.95 9.15
N ARG A 108 19.24 13.85 10.14
CA ARG A 108 18.10 14.39 10.88
C ARG A 108 17.13 15.20 10.01
N MET A 109 17.65 16.04 9.12
CA MET A 109 16.83 16.83 8.20
C MET A 109 16.15 15.94 7.14
N LEU A 110 16.90 14.97 6.60
CA LEU A 110 16.38 13.98 5.65
C LEU A 110 15.29 13.10 6.28
N PHE A 111 15.43 12.76 7.56
CA PHE A 111 14.43 11.96 8.27
C PHE A 111 13.15 12.75 8.52
N GLN A 112 13.27 14.03 8.93
CA GLN A 112 12.10 14.89 9.08
C GLN A 112 11.36 15.09 7.76
N THR A 113 12.08 15.37 6.68
CA THR A 113 11.48 15.55 5.35
C THR A 113 10.87 14.26 4.82
N SER A 114 11.55 13.12 4.98
CA SER A 114 11.01 11.80 4.59
C SER A 114 9.79 11.39 5.41
N SER A 115 9.72 11.78 6.68
CA SER A 115 8.55 11.53 7.52
C SER A 115 7.30 12.24 6.98
N LEU A 116 7.45 13.40 6.31
CA LEU A 116 6.33 14.05 5.63
C LEU A 116 5.77 13.21 4.48
N LEU A 117 6.59 12.40 3.80
CA LEU A 117 6.09 11.50 2.76
C LEU A 117 5.22 10.37 3.33
N ILE A 118 5.50 9.90 4.55
CA ILE A 118 4.64 8.92 5.24
C ILE A 118 3.29 9.55 5.56
N PHE A 119 3.28 10.75 6.14
CA PHE A 119 2.01 11.45 6.41
C PHE A 119 1.25 11.77 5.11
N GLY A 120 1.98 12.14 4.06
CA GLY A 120 1.42 12.36 2.73
C GLY A 120 0.77 11.11 2.14
N HIS A 121 1.25 9.90 2.45
CA HIS A 121 0.68 8.65 1.96
C HIS A 121 -0.81 8.52 2.31
N SER A 122 -1.20 8.92 3.53
CA SER A 122 -2.59 8.91 3.98
C SER A 122 -3.51 9.81 3.16
N ILE A 123 -2.97 10.92 2.64
CA ILE A 123 -3.68 11.88 1.77
C ILE A 123 -3.71 11.37 0.31
N MET A 124 -2.63 10.73 -0.13
CA MET A 124 -2.53 10.23 -1.50
C MET A 124 -3.52 9.11 -1.80
N ASN A 125 -3.95 8.34 -0.80
CA ASN A 125 -4.97 7.32 -0.99
C ASN A 125 -6.27 7.94 -1.53
N PRO A 126 -6.98 8.85 -0.80
CA PRO A 126 -8.15 9.57 -1.33
C PRO A 126 -7.92 10.24 -2.69
N ILE A 127 -6.78 10.90 -2.91
CA ILE A 127 -6.44 11.54 -4.20
C ILE A 127 -6.38 10.50 -5.33
N THR A 128 -5.77 9.35 -5.07
CA THR A 128 -5.70 8.26 -6.06
C THR A 128 -7.11 7.76 -6.38
N TYR A 129 -7.98 7.61 -5.37
CA TYR A 129 -9.39 7.23 -5.59
C TYR A 129 -10.19 8.27 -6.35
N THR A 130 -10.07 9.57 -6.02
CA THR A 130 -10.79 10.64 -6.74
C THR A 130 -10.31 10.78 -8.18
N ILE A 131 -9.02 10.66 -8.47
CA ILE A 131 -8.50 10.81 -9.83
C ILE A 131 -8.76 9.55 -10.68
N MET A 132 -8.70 8.35 -10.10
CA MET A 132 -8.70 7.11 -10.89
C MET A 132 -10.01 6.35 -10.91
N SER A 133 -10.82 6.45 -9.85
CA SER A 133 -12.09 5.72 -9.74
C SER A 133 -13.27 6.60 -10.14
N SER A 134 -13.85 6.32 -11.31
CA SER A 134 -15.06 7.02 -11.78
C SER A 134 -16.27 6.78 -10.86
N SER A 135 -16.36 5.59 -10.27
CA SER A 135 -17.40 5.26 -9.29
C SER A 135 -17.21 6.05 -8.00
N PHE A 136 -15.97 6.21 -7.53
CA PHE A 136 -15.69 7.03 -6.34
C PHE A 136 -16.03 8.50 -6.58
N ARG A 137 -15.70 9.05 -7.75
CA ARG A 137 -16.09 10.43 -8.10
C ARG A 137 -17.60 10.62 -8.17
N ALA A 138 -18.32 9.66 -8.75
CA ALA A 138 -19.78 9.74 -8.86
C ALA A 138 -20.41 9.80 -7.46
N ASN A 139 -20.02 8.87 -6.57
CA ASN A 139 -20.53 8.80 -5.21
C ASN A 139 -20.07 9.99 -4.35
N ALA A 140 -18.80 10.40 -4.45
CA ALA A 140 -18.30 11.57 -3.73
C ALA A 140 -19.01 12.86 -4.16
N ARG A 141 -19.31 13.00 -5.46
CA ARG A 141 -20.12 14.11 -5.97
C ARG A 141 -21.54 14.02 -5.42
N GLU A 142 -22.17 12.85 -5.44
CA GLU A 142 -23.51 12.67 -4.89
C GLU A 142 -23.58 13.02 -3.38
N SER A 143 -22.61 12.57 -2.59
CA SER A 143 -22.53 12.90 -1.16
C SER A 143 -22.23 14.37 -0.89
N LEU A 144 -21.39 15.02 -1.71
CA LEU A 144 -21.08 16.46 -1.59
C LEU A 144 -22.24 17.35 -2.08
N PHE A 145 -23.02 16.89 -3.06
CA PHE A 145 -24.18 17.60 -3.61
C PHE A 145 -25.50 17.21 -2.96
N PHE A 146 -25.53 16.31 -1.96
CA PHE A 146 -26.72 16.05 -1.14
C PHE A 146 -27.19 17.30 -0.35
N TRP A 147 -26.36 18.34 -0.31
CA TRP A 147 -26.69 19.66 0.20
C TRP A 147 -27.27 20.63 -0.85
N CYS A 148 -27.45 20.18 -2.10
CA CYS A 148 -28.12 20.93 -3.17
C CYS A 148 -29.28 20.09 -3.74
N PRO A 149 -30.54 20.43 -3.44
CA PRO A 149 -31.69 19.70 -3.95
C PRO A 149 -31.80 19.92 -5.48
N GLY A 150 -31.46 18.90 -6.27
CA GLY A 150 -31.70 18.94 -7.73
C GLY A 150 -30.75 18.14 -8.63
N PHE A 151 -29.67 17.55 -8.12
CA PHE A 151 -28.74 16.79 -8.98
C PHE A 151 -29.12 15.30 -9.02
N LYS A 152 -29.63 14.82 -10.17
CA LYS A 152 -29.76 13.39 -10.48
C LYS A 152 -28.55 12.94 -11.31
N PRO A 153 -27.49 12.36 -10.72
CA PRO A 153 -26.50 11.67 -11.53
C PRO A 153 -27.15 10.40 -12.10
N GLY A 154 -27.05 10.21 -13.41
CA GLY A 154 -27.41 8.94 -14.05
C GLY A 154 -26.50 7.83 -13.54
N ILE A 155 -26.99 7.08 -12.56
CA ILE A 155 -26.37 5.85 -12.06
C ILE A 155 -26.48 4.82 -13.19
N GLU A 156 -25.38 4.50 -13.85
CA GLU A 156 -25.27 3.23 -14.55
C GLU A 156 -24.97 2.18 -13.47
N PRO A 157 -25.94 1.31 -13.12
CA PRO A 157 -25.81 0.43 -11.98
C PRO A 157 -24.58 -0.46 -12.16
N THR A 158 -23.77 -0.50 -11.11
CA THR A 158 -22.79 -1.55 -10.89
C THR A 158 -23.47 -2.90 -11.05
N VAL A 159 -23.15 -3.59 -12.15
CA VAL A 159 -23.49 -4.97 -12.48
C VAL A 159 -22.84 -5.92 -11.46
N VAL A 160 -23.29 -5.83 -10.20
CA VAL A 160 -23.18 -6.91 -9.22
C VAL A 160 -24.51 -7.67 -9.22
N ASP A 161 -25.64 -7.02 -9.52
CA ASP A 161 -26.97 -7.67 -9.55
C ASP A 161 -27.32 -8.42 -10.84
N SER A 162 -26.67 -8.15 -11.99
CA SER A 162 -27.16 -8.73 -13.27
C SER A 162 -26.80 -10.21 -13.47
N LYS A 163 -25.78 -10.73 -12.77
CA LYS A 163 -25.46 -12.17 -12.82
C LYS A 163 -26.37 -13.00 -11.92
N GLU A 164 -26.87 -12.42 -10.83
CA GLU A 164 -27.80 -13.11 -9.92
C GLU A 164 -29.22 -13.16 -10.51
N ALA A 165 -29.65 -12.07 -11.17
CA ALA A 165 -30.93 -12.05 -11.89
C ALA A 165 -30.96 -13.00 -13.11
N SER A 166 -29.85 -13.16 -13.83
CA SER A 166 -29.79 -14.08 -14.98
C SER A 166 -29.73 -15.56 -14.56
N ASN A 167 -29.15 -15.88 -13.40
CA ASN A 167 -29.12 -17.26 -12.90
C ASN A 167 -30.45 -17.66 -12.23
N ALA A 168 -31.16 -16.72 -11.61
CA ALA A 168 -32.51 -16.98 -11.08
C ALA A 168 -33.55 -17.25 -12.19
N ALA A 169 -33.41 -16.60 -13.35
CA ALA A 169 -34.31 -16.82 -14.49
C ALA A 169 -34.13 -18.19 -15.17
N VAL A 170 -32.92 -18.76 -15.16
CA VAL A 170 -32.63 -20.06 -15.79
C VAL A 170 -33.13 -21.24 -14.96
N ILE A 171 -33.18 -21.11 -13.63
CA ILE A 171 -33.66 -22.18 -12.74
C ILE A 171 -35.20 -22.32 -12.79
N GLY A 172 -35.93 -21.28 -13.20
CA GLY A 172 -37.40 -21.29 -13.29
C GLY A 172 -38.01 -21.96 -14.54
N GLN A 173 -37.21 -22.38 -15.53
CA GLN A 173 -37.71 -22.98 -16.78
C GLN A 173 -37.47 -24.49 -16.93
N SER A 174 -36.74 -25.14 -16.02
CA SER A 174 -36.50 -26.59 -16.04
C SER A 174 -37.45 -27.34 -15.10
N GLY A 175 -38.76 -27.13 -15.27
CA GLY A 175 -39.79 -27.70 -14.41
C GLY A 175 -41.18 -27.63 -15.04
N LYS A 176 -41.32 -28.12 -16.27
CA LYS A 176 -42.59 -28.54 -16.86
C LYS A 176 -42.36 -29.79 -17.69
#